data_AF-A0A2T4RY83-F1
#
_entry.id   AF-A0A2T4RY83-F1
#
_cell.length_a   1.000
_cell.length_b   1.000
_cell.length_c   1.000
_cell.angle_alpha   90.00
_cell.angle_beta   90.00
_cell.angle_gamma   90.00
#
_symmetry.space_group_name_H-M   'P 1'
#
loop_
_entity.id
_entity.type
_entity.pdbx_description
1 polymer ?
#
loop_
_entity_poly.entity_id
_entity_poly.type
_entity_poly.pdbx_seq_one_letter_code
_entity_poly.pdbx_strand_id
1 'polypeptide(L)'
;GKDAIDVQIVKAQDANTVQVKKDTDAKIKAFVKDNKDLTQTKIMDTAKPIQDSIYTMLEKAILGTIVAIIVILLFLRNIRTTAISVVSIPMSLLIAMIALKLSDVSLNILTLGALTVAIGRVIDDSIVVIENIYRR
;
A
#
# COMPACT_ATOMS: atom_id res chain seq x y z
N GLY A 1 -22.45 -28.70 -13.82
CA GLY A 1 -22.43 -27.22 -13.76
C GLY A 1 -23.79 -26.72 -13.34
N LYS A 2 -23.90 -25.50 -12.82
CA LYS A 2 -25.17 -24.80 -12.57
C LYS A 2 -25.32 -23.69 -13.60
N ASP A 3 -26.55 -23.35 -13.98
CA ASP A 3 -26.80 -22.22 -14.86
C ASP A 3 -26.29 -20.93 -14.22
N ALA A 4 -25.56 -20.13 -14.98
CA ALA A 4 -24.90 -18.91 -14.50
C ALA A 4 -24.88 -17.84 -15.59
N ILE A 5 -24.96 -16.58 -15.16
CA ILE A 5 -24.76 -15.41 -15.99
C ILE A 5 -23.40 -14.82 -15.63
N ASP A 6 -22.53 -14.65 -16.63
CA ASP A 6 -21.25 -13.97 -16.45
C ASP A 6 -21.38 -12.47 -16.69
N VAL A 7 -20.77 -11.68 -15.82
CA VAL A 7 -20.77 -10.22 -15.90
C VAL A 7 -19.34 -9.73 -15.73
N GLN A 8 -18.78 -9.19 -16.80
CA GLN A 8 -17.43 -8.64 -16.79
C GLN A 8 -17.48 -7.13 -16.56
N ILE A 9 -16.81 -6.66 -15.50
CA ILE A 9 -16.58 -5.24 -15.25
C ILE A 9 -15.14 -4.89 -15.62
N VAL A 10 -14.99 -3.91 -16.53
CA VAL A 10 -13.68 -3.38 -16.95
C VAL A 10 -13.55 -1.94 -16.47
N LYS A 11 -12.41 -1.61 -15.87
CA LYS A 11 -12.12 -0.23 -15.43
C LYS A 11 -11.89 0.70 -16.62
N ALA A 12 -12.20 1.98 -16.47
CA ALA A 12 -11.70 3.02 -17.38
C ALA A 12 -10.17 3.17 -17.26
N GLN A 13 -9.52 3.79 -18.26
CA GLN A 13 -8.06 3.91 -18.31
C GLN A 13 -7.49 4.68 -17.11
N ASP A 14 -8.14 5.78 -16.76
CA ASP A 14 -7.85 6.70 -15.64
C ASP A 14 -8.39 6.22 -14.29
N ALA A 15 -9.32 5.27 -14.28
CA ALA A 15 -9.92 4.80 -13.04
C ALA A 15 -8.98 3.92 -12.20
N ASN A 16 -8.99 4.14 -10.89
CA ASN A 16 -8.28 3.33 -9.90
C ASN A 16 -8.94 1.96 -9.73
N THR A 17 -8.20 0.90 -10.02
CA THR A 17 -8.69 -0.50 -9.98
C THR A 17 -9.26 -0.90 -8.61
N VAL A 18 -8.62 -0.47 -7.52
CA VAL A 18 -9.04 -0.77 -6.14
C VAL A 18 -10.36 -0.06 -5.81
N GLN A 19 -10.51 1.18 -6.26
CA GLN A 19 -11.72 1.97 -6.07
C GLN A 19 -12.89 1.40 -6.89
N VAL A 20 -12.67 1.10 -8.16
CA VAL A 20 -13.69 0.47 -9.04
C VAL A 20 -14.18 -0.84 -8.44
N LYS A 21 -13.28 -1.69 -7.91
CA LYS A 21 -13.66 -2.91 -7.22
C LYS A 21 -14.51 -2.64 -5.98
N LYS A 22 -14.16 -1.66 -5.17
CA LYS A 22 -14.93 -1.28 -3.96
C LYS A 22 -16.35 -0.82 -4.32
N ASP A 23 -16.47 0.03 -5.33
CA ASP A 23 -17.77 0.58 -5.76
C ASP A 23 -18.63 -0.49 -6.42
N THR A 24 -18.02 -1.37 -7.21
CA THR A 24 -18.69 -2.49 -7.86
C THR A 24 -19.16 -3.52 -6.83
N ASP A 25 -18.31 -3.89 -5.87
CA ASP A 25 -18.68 -4.79 -4.77
C ASP A 25 -19.84 -4.22 -3.94
N ALA A 26 -19.85 -2.91 -3.68
CA ALA A 26 -20.94 -2.25 -2.96
C ALA A 26 -22.26 -2.34 -3.72
N LYS A 27 -22.25 -2.06 -5.03
CA LYS A 27 -23.43 -2.15 -5.90
C LYS A 27 -23.95 -3.58 -6.04
N ILE A 28 -23.06 -4.56 -6.26
CA ILE A 28 -23.47 -5.97 -6.37
C ILE A 28 -24.03 -6.47 -5.04
N LYS A 29 -23.41 -6.13 -3.90
CA LYS A 29 -23.96 -6.48 -2.58
C LYS A 29 -25.35 -5.89 -2.34
N ALA A 30 -25.59 -4.64 -2.76
CA ALA A 30 -26.92 -4.03 -2.66
C ALA A 30 -27.93 -4.79 -3.54
N PHE A 31 -27.56 -5.10 -4.79
CA PHE A 31 -28.43 -5.83 -5.72
C PHE A 31 -28.78 -7.24 -5.25
N VAL A 32 -27.81 -7.98 -4.71
CA VAL A 32 -28.01 -9.34 -4.15
C VAL A 32 -28.84 -9.29 -2.87
N LYS A 33 -28.71 -8.23 -2.05
CA LYS A 33 -29.53 -8.05 -0.85
C LYS A 33 -31.02 -7.90 -1.20
N ASP A 34 -31.31 -7.22 -2.30
CA ASP A 34 -32.68 -7.01 -2.79
C ASP A 34 -33.23 -8.25 -3.52
N ASN A 35 -32.37 -9.16 -3.99
CA ASN A 35 -32.72 -10.37 -4.74
C ASN A 35 -32.11 -11.62 -4.10
N LYS A 36 -32.75 -12.12 -3.03
CA LYS A 36 -32.21 -13.20 -2.17
C LYS A 36 -32.01 -14.56 -2.86
N ASP A 37 -32.62 -14.77 -4.02
CA ASP A 37 -32.50 -16.00 -4.80
C ASP A 37 -31.19 -16.06 -5.62
N LEU A 38 -30.43 -14.95 -5.69
CA LEU A 38 -29.19 -14.86 -6.45
C LEU A 38 -27.97 -15.13 -5.57
N THR A 39 -27.07 -15.99 -6.06
CA THR A 39 -25.75 -16.23 -5.44
C THR A 39 -24.66 -15.57 -6.28
N GLN A 40 -23.89 -14.66 -5.67
CA GLN A 40 -22.73 -14.04 -6.32
C GLN A 40 -21.48 -14.90 -6.13
N THR A 41 -20.79 -15.21 -7.22
CA THR A 41 -19.44 -15.79 -7.20
C THR A 41 -18.49 -14.88 -7.96
N LYS A 42 -17.34 -14.57 -7.37
CA LYS A 42 -16.26 -13.85 -8.07
C LYS A 42 -15.33 -14.84 -8.74
N ILE A 43 -15.20 -14.73 -10.07
CA ILE A 43 -14.33 -15.59 -10.87
C ILE A 43 -12.93 -14.97 -10.98
N MET A 44 -12.86 -13.66 -11.25
CA MET A 44 -11.60 -12.91 -11.38
C MET A 44 -11.68 -11.58 -10.65
N ASP A 45 -10.62 -11.24 -9.91
CA ASP A 45 -10.47 -9.97 -9.20
C ASP A 45 -9.07 -9.41 -9.46
N THR A 46 -8.97 -8.43 -10.35
CA THR A 46 -7.71 -7.76 -10.71
C THR A 46 -7.25 -6.76 -9.66
N ALA A 47 -8.12 -6.35 -8.74
CA ALA A 47 -7.76 -5.49 -7.61
C ALA A 47 -7.11 -6.28 -6.47
N LYS A 48 -7.42 -7.58 -6.33
CA LYS A 48 -6.89 -8.41 -5.25
C LYS A 48 -5.36 -8.48 -5.20
N PRO A 49 -4.63 -8.75 -6.30
CA PRO A 49 -3.17 -8.73 -6.29
C PRO A 49 -2.58 -7.36 -5.89
N ILE A 50 -3.24 -6.25 -6.25
CA ILE A 50 -2.82 -4.90 -5.86
C ILE A 50 -3.01 -4.70 -4.36
N GLN A 51 -4.15 -5.14 -3.80
CA GLN A 51 -4.45 -5.10 -2.36
C GLN A 51 -3.47 -5.97 -1.56
N ASP A 52 -3.24 -7.21 -1.99
CA ASP A 52 -2.34 -8.14 -1.32
C ASP A 52 -0.89 -7.61 -1.35
N SER A 53 -0.48 -7.00 -2.46
CA SER A 53 0.85 -6.38 -2.58
C SER A 53 1.02 -5.18 -1.67
N ILE A 54 0.02 -4.30 -1.54
CA ILE A 54 0.12 -3.14 -0.63
C ILE A 54 0.14 -3.58 0.84
N TYR A 55 -0.67 -4.57 1.23
CA TYR A 55 -0.63 -5.11 2.59
C TYR A 55 0.71 -5.75 2.90
N THR A 56 1.22 -6.58 2.00
CA THR A 56 2.54 -7.20 2.14
C THR A 56 3.64 -6.15 2.25
N MET A 57 3.61 -5.12 1.40
CA MET A 57 4.59 -4.03 1.42
C MET A 57 4.59 -3.30 2.77
N LEU A 58 3.40 -2.94 3.28
CA LEU A 58 3.26 -2.27 4.57
C LEU A 58 3.74 -3.16 5.72
N GLU A 59 3.38 -4.44 5.72
CA GLU A 59 3.81 -5.40 6.74
C GLU A 59 5.34 -5.51 6.77
N LYS A 60 5.98 -5.67 5.60
CA LYS A 60 7.44 -5.74 5.49
C LYS A 60 8.11 -4.43 5.88
N ALA A 61 7.53 -3.29 5.51
CA ALA A 61 8.06 -1.98 5.89
C ALA A 61 8.04 -1.77 7.41
N ILE A 62 6.96 -2.17 8.09
CA ILE A 62 6.84 -2.08 9.56
C ILE A 62 7.86 -2.99 10.24
N LEU A 63 7.94 -4.26 9.83
CA LEU A 63 8.92 -5.21 10.38
C LEU A 63 10.36 -4.70 10.20
N GLY A 64 10.70 -4.23 9.00
CA GLY A 64 12.02 -3.65 8.71
C GLY A 64 12.31 -2.41 9.56
N THR A 65 11.32 -1.54 9.75
CA THR A 65 11.45 -0.34 10.59
C THR A 65 11.70 -0.70 12.04
N ILE A 66 10.99 -1.69 12.60
CA ILE A 66 11.20 -2.14 13.99
C ILE A 66 12.62 -2.67 14.18
N VAL A 67 13.09 -3.53 13.26
CA VAL A 67 14.47 -4.06 13.32
C VAL A 67 15.50 -2.93 13.21
N ALA A 68 15.30 -1.98 12.28
CA ALA A 68 16.16 -0.82 12.13
C ALA A 68 16.21 0.04 13.40
N ILE A 69 15.07 0.29 14.05
CA ILE A 69 14.99 1.02 15.33
C ILE A 69 15.85 0.36 16.40
N ILE A 70 15.75 -0.97 16.54
CA ILE A 70 16.52 -1.72 17.54
C ILE A 70 18.01 -1.56 17.28
N VAL A 71 18.45 -1.73 16.02
CA VAL A 71 19.86 -1.58 15.64
C VAL A 71 20.35 -0.15 15.91
N ILE A 72 19.61 0.87 15.45
CA ILE A 72 19.96 2.28 15.65
C ILE A 72 20.02 2.63 17.14
N LEU A 73 19.07 2.15 17.95
CA LEU A 73 19.04 2.39 19.39
C LEU A 73 20.26 1.77 20.10
N LEU A 74 20.67 0.57 19.68
CA LEU A 74 21.87 -0.10 20.22
C LEU A 74 23.16 0.69 19.88
N PHE A 75 23.28 1.21 18.66
CA PHE A 75 24.46 1.96 18.23
C PHE A 75 24.52 3.39 18.79
N LEU A 76 23.40 4.11 18.76
CA LEU A 76 23.39 5.53 19.12
C LEU A 76 23.06 5.78 20.59
N ARG A 77 22.38 4.87 21.29
CA ARG A 77 21.91 5.04 22.68
C ARG A 77 21.10 6.34 22.93
N ASN A 78 20.57 6.98 21.87
CA ASN A 78 19.81 8.21 21.95
C ASN A 78 18.42 8.04 21.36
N ILE A 79 17.42 8.07 22.25
CA ILE A 79 16.01 7.80 21.93
C ILE A 79 15.40 8.93 21.10
N ARG A 80 15.86 10.19 21.27
CA ARG A 80 15.28 11.35 20.57
C ARG A 80 15.55 11.29 19.07
N THR A 81 16.79 10.98 18.68
CA THR A 81 17.17 10.87 17.27
C THR A 81 16.52 9.67 16.60
N THR A 82 16.42 8.54 17.30
CA THR A 82 15.71 7.35 16.80
C THR A 82 14.22 7.63 16.58
N ALA A 83 13.56 8.37 17.49
CA ALA A 83 12.15 8.72 17.34
C ALA A 83 11.86 9.55 16.08
N ILE A 84 12.76 10.46 15.71
CA ILE A 84 12.65 11.27 14.48
C ILE A 84 12.65 10.37 13.25
N SER A 85 13.50 9.33 13.22
CA SER A 85 13.58 8.35 12.12
C SER A 85 12.30 7.55 11.98
N VAL A 86 11.76 7.08 13.11
CA VAL A 86 10.54 6.25 13.15
C VAL A 86 9.37 6.97 12.51
N VAL A 87 9.25 8.28 12.71
CA VAL A 87 8.17 9.08 12.15
C VAL A 87 8.47 9.49 10.71
N SER A 88 9.74 9.76 10.37
CA SER A 88 10.14 10.21 9.02
C SER A 88 9.82 9.18 7.93
N ILE A 89 10.11 7.89 8.19
CA ILE A 89 9.89 6.80 7.23
C ILE A 89 8.41 6.69 6.80
N PRO A 90 7.41 6.51 7.70
CA PRO A 90 6.00 6.45 7.31
C PRO A 90 5.48 7.77 6.75
N MET A 91 6.00 8.91 7.20
CA MET A 91 5.61 10.22 6.66
C MET A 91 6.02 10.35 5.19
N SER A 92 7.22 9.88 4.82
CA SER A 92 7.70 9.90 3.44
C SER A 92 6.80 9.07 2.49
N LEU A 93 6.31 7.92 2.96
CA LEU A 93 5.39 7.06 2.24
C LEU A 93 4.03 7.74 2.02
N LEU A 94 3.51 8.40 3.06
CA LEU A 94 2.29 9.20 2.97
C LEU A 94 2.44 10.32 1.94
N ILE A 95 3.55 11.05 1.96
CA ILE A 95 3.83 12.12 1.00
C ILE A 95 3.92 11.55 -0.43
N ALA A 96 4.58 10.40 -0.62
CA ALA A 96 4.64 9.74 -1.93
C ALA A 96 3.24 9.35 -2.46
N MET A 97 2.38 8.81 -1.59
CA MET A 97 0.99 8.47 -1.96
C MET A 97 0.16 9.71 -2.32
N ILE A 98 0.37 10.83 -1.61
CA ILE A 98 -0.26 12.12 -1.94
C ILE A 98 0.27 12.62 -3.29
N ALA A 99 1.58 12.52 -3.54
CA ALA A 99 2.18 12.95 -4.80
C ALA A 99 1.66 12.14 -6.00
N LEU A 100 1.47 10.83 -5.86
CA LEU A 100 0.81 10.00 -6.88
C LEU A 100 -0.60 10.49 -7.18
N LYS A 101 -1.38 10.82 -6.13
CA LYS A 101 -2.72 11.38 -6.28
C LYS A 101 -2.72 12.74 -6.96
N LEU A 102 -1.75 13.61 -6.66
CA LEU A 102 -1.62 14.94 -7.27
C LEU A 102 -1.13 14.87 -8.73
N SER A 103 -0.45 13.79 -9.10
CA SER A 103 0.10 13.58 -10.44
C SER A 103 -0.83 12.73 -11.34
N ASP A 104 -2.06 12.46 -10.90
CA ASP A 104 -3.03 11.58 -11.56
C ASP A 104 -2.49 10.16 -11.89
N VAL A 105 -1.51 9.70 -11.12
CA VAL A 105 -0.94 8.37 -11.29
C VAL A 105 -1.76 7.36 -10.47
N SER A 106 -2.42 6.45 -11.19
CA SER A 106 -3.22 5.39 -10.57
C SER A 106 -2.37 4.37 -9.81
N LEU A 107 -2.90 3.86 -8.69
CA LEU A 107 -2.24 2.80 -7.93
C LEU A 107 -2.41 1.44 -8.64
N ASN A 108 -1.29 0.86 -9.06
CA ASN A 108 -1.19 -0.44 -9.72
C ASN A 108 0.13 -1.16 -9.36
N ILE A 109 0.33 -2.35 -9.91
CA ILE A 109 1.51 -3.20 -9.62
C ILE A 109 2.83 -2.50 -9.99
N LEU A 110 2.90 -1.77 -11.11
CA LEU A 110 4.10 -1.01 -11.50
C LEU A 110 4.41 0.10 -10.49
N THR A 111 3.41 0.88 -10.08
CA THR A 111 3.60 1.96 -9.10
C THR A 111 3.94 1.43 -7.71
N LEU A 112 3.39 0.27 -7.31
CA LEU A 112 3.74 -0.40 -6.06
C LEU A 112 5.18 -0.94 -6.11
N GLY A 113 5.61 -1.46 -7.27
CA GLY A 113 7.00 -1.86 -7.49
C GLY A 113 7.97 -0.67 -7.36
N ALA A 114 7.65 0.46 -8.00
CA ALA A 114 8.42 1.68 -7.88
C ALA A 114 8.48 2.21 -6.43
N LEU A 115 7.34 2.20 -5.73
CA LEU A 115 7.26 2.60 -4.32
C LEU A 115 8.10 1.69 -3.43
N THR A 116 8.11 0.38 -3.70
CA THR A 116 8.94 -0.60 -2.96
C THR A 116 10.42 -0.26 -3.06
N VAL A 117 10.92 0.07 -4.26
CA VAL A 117 12.31 0.50 -4.47
C VAL A 117 12.59 1.83 -3.77
N ALA A 118 11.67 2.79 -3.90
CA ALA A 118 11.81 4.11 -3.29
C ALA A 118 11.89 4.04 -1.77
N ILE A 119 11.10 3.17 -1.12
CA ILE A 119 11.14 2.97 0.34
C ILE A 119 12.53 2.55 0.79
N GLY A 120 13.14 1.57 0.12
CA GLY A 120 14.49 1.10 0.48
C GLY A 120 15.51 2.23 0.48
N ARG A 121 15.46 3.08 -0.55
CA ARG A 121 16.32 4.27 -0.64
C ARG A 121 16.03 5.30 0.46
N VAL A 122 14.76 5.60 0.73
CA VAL A 122 14.39 6.61 1.73
C VAL A 122 14.79 6.17 3.15
N ILE A 123 14.71 4.87 3.43
CA ILE A 123 15.19 4.32 4.71
C ILE A 123 16.69 4.50 4.82
N ASP A 124 17.47 4.16 3.78
CA ASP A 124 18.92 4.31 3.75
C ASP A 124 19.36 5.77 3.97
N ASP A 125 18.79 6.70 3.19
CA ASP A 125 19.04 8.14 3.32
C ASP A 125 18.71 8.65 4.73
N SER A 126 17.61 8.17 5.32
CA SER A 126 17.22 8.54 6.69
C SER A 126 18.24 8.08 7.72
N ILE A 127 18.77 6.86 7.58
CA ILE A 127 19.77 6.28 8.49
C ILE A 127 21.09 7.05 8.40
N VAL A 128 21.58 7.34 7.19
CA VAL A 128 22.85 8.06 6.98
C VAL A 128 22.82 9.45 7.61
N VAL A 129 21.69 10.19 7.49
CA VAL A 129 21.56 11.52 8.09
C VAL A 129 21.67 11.45 9.61
N ILE A 130 21.06 10.45 10.25
CA ILE A 130 21.10 10.31 11.71
C ILE A 130 22.49 9.91 12.18
N GLU A 131 23.16 8.99 11.48
CA GLU A 131 24.54 8.64 11.77
C GLU A 131 25.43 9.88 11.72
N ASN A 132 25.26 10.73 10.70
CA ASN A 132 26.03 11.94 10.54
C ASN A 132 25.74 13.00 11.63
N ILE A 133 24.50 13.09 12.13
CA ILE A 133 24.15 13.96 13.26
C ILE A 133 24.87 13.52 14.54
N TYR A 134 25.04 12.21 14.76
CA TYR A 134 25.64 11.67 15.98
C TYR A 134 27.17 11.59 15.95
N ARG A 135 27.77 11.59 14.75
CA ARG A 135 29.23 11.54 14.57
C ARG A 135 29.89 12.92 14.75
N ARG A 136 29.11 14.00 14.89
CA ARG A 136 29.56 15.33 15.33
C ARG A 136 29.36 15.50 16.83
#